data_AF-A0A3E0C958-F1
#
_entry.id   AF-A0A3E0C958-F1
#
_cell.length_a   1.000
_cell.length_b   1.000
_cell.length_c   1.000
_cell.angle_alpha   90.00
_cell.angle_beta   90.00
_cell.angle_gamma   90.00
#
_symmetry.space_group_name_H-M   'P 1'
#
loop_
_entity.id
_entity.type
_entity.pdbx_description
1 polymer ?
#
loop_
_entity_poly.entity_id
_entity_poly.type
_entity_poly.pdbx_seq_one_letter_code
_entity_poly.pdbx_strand_id
1 'polypeptide(L)'
;MRADARALNCTGTRCLPGKSSATATRRVAMVTSIFIMASWTIGDAFATEGGLGRPVAGMSVFSGVGIVAPEPITAVSIEQIYINGSIGGSREVPIAGKTSLGIDAPVAFTLASLLRVWGGAGGWDFASGITVPYVWTEVTASLAVGGAGASTSDRASNLFDLYFTPIIAGYHFSNTSHIAVSFNFWAPTGHYDPNALASPSLNNWTFVPQVAYTQLVPKYDLEFNVVAGLQFYTTNTATDYHNAPLFTLDIMALKRLVNGLGVGIVAGTVQQFGNDSGPAAERLHGFRGHDIALGPVITYDTKINGKHPLSASLRWVPTVTSTNRIKSTASVMATAMLAF
;
A
#
# COMPACT_ATOMS: atom_id res chain seq x y z
N MET A 1 31.32 -33.85 38.83
CA MET A 1 32.74 -34.20 38.59
C MET A 1 32.80 -35.24 37.48
N ARG A 2 33.79 -35.13 36.57
CA ARG A 2 34.43 -36.13 35.67
C ARG A 2 33.72 -37.48 35.36
N ALA A 3 33.86 -38.11 34.20
CA ALA A 3 34.37 -37.75 32.85
C ALA A 3 34.12 -38.96 31.91
N ASP A 4 34.28 -38.78 30.59
CA ASP A 4 34.16 -39.83 29.57
C ASP A 4 35.09 -41.04 29.72
N ALA A 5 34.71 -42.16 29.08
CA ALA A 5 35.65 -43.01 28.35
C ALA A 5 34.98 -43.73 27.16
N ARG A 6 35.41 -43.42 25.94
CA ARG A 6 35.17 -44.24 24.74
C ARG A 6 36.23 -45.36 24.67
N ALA A 7 35.89 -46.49 24.07
CA ALA A 7 36.86 -47.45 23.53
C ALA A 7 36.80 -47.47 22.00
N LEU A 8 37.89 -47.08 21.35
CA LEU A 8 38.17 -47.31 19.93
C LEU A 8 39.16 -48.47 19.84
N ASN A 9 38.99 -49.37 18.86
CA ASN A 9 39.91 -50.48 18.64
C ASN A 9 40.62 -50.28 17.29
N CYS A 10 41.96 -50.33 17.29
CA CYS A 10 42.80 -50.16 16.11
C CYS A 10 43.88 -51.25 16.03
N THR A 11 44.12 -51.76 14.83
CA THR A 11 45.25 -52.61 14.42
C THR A 11 45.63 -52.24 12.97
N GLY A 12 46.89 -52.17 12.51
CA GLY A 12 48.16 -52.08 13.23
C GLY A 12 49.38 -52.63 12.45
N THR A 13 50.13 -51.80 11.69
CA THR A 13 51.51 -52.10 11.20
C THR A 13 52.27 -50.84 10.76
N ARG A 14 53.63 -50.85 10.77
CA ARG A 14 54.57 -49.69 10.66
C ARG A 14 55.15 -49.50 9.22
N CYS A 15 55.92 -48.48 8.77
CA CYS A 15 57.00 -47.64 9.37
C CYS A 15 57.30 -46.31 8.61
N LEU A 16 57.55 -45.22 9.39
CA LEU A 16 58.56 -44.12 9.25
C LEU A 16 58.66 -43.18 7.99
N PRO A 17 59.29 -41.97 8.09
CA PRO A 17 58.82 -40.75 7.39
C PRO A 17 59.73 -40.15 6.29
N GLY A 18 59.13 -39.32 5.42
CA GLY A 18 59.79 -38.45 4.44
C GLY A 18 59.15 -37.05 4.35
N LYS A 19 59.93 -36.03 3.96
CA LYS A 19 59.60 -34.59 4.14
C LYS A 19 58.87 -33.95 2.95
N SER A 20 57.97 -33.01 3.29
CA SER A 20 57.74 -31.70 2.64
C SER A 20 56.95 -31.59 1.32
N SER A 21 56.30 -30.43 1.20
CA SER A 21 55.85 -29.73 -0.02
C SER A 21 54.59 -30.22 -0.76
N ALA A 22 53.44 -29.66 -0.36
CA ALA A 22 52.60 -28.86 -1.28
C ALA A 22 51.47 -28.15 -0.52
N THR A 23 51.56 -26.83 -0.37
CA THR A 23 50.47 -26.00 0.20
C THR A 23 49.33 -25.90 -0.82
N ALA A 24 48.28 -26.70 -0.65
CA ALA A 24 47.10 -26.65 -1.51
C ALA A 24 46.25 -25.40 -1.21
N THR A 25 46.62 -24.28 -1.83
CA THR A 25 45.86 -23.02 -1.76
C THR A 25 44.44 -23.23 -2.30
N ARG A 26 43.44 -23.34 -1.40
CA ARG A 26 42.03 -23.30 -1.78
C ARG A 26 41.73 -21.93 -2.39
N ARG A 27 41.74 -21.85 -3.73
CA ARG A 27 41.22 -20.70 -4.47
C ARG A 27 39.71 -20.64 -4.22
N VAL A 28 39.29 -19.72 -3.36
CA VAL A 28 37.88 -19.31 -3.28
C VAL A 28 37.56 -18.61 -4.59
N ALA A 29 36.83 -19.28 -5.47
CA ALA A 29 36.31 -18.65 -6.67
C ALA A 29 35.23 -17.64 -6.23
N MET A 30 35.54 -16.34 -6.32
CA MET A 30 34.53 -15.30 -6.26
C MET A 30 33.59 -15.49 -7.46
N VAL A 31 32.39 -15.99 -7.19
CA VAL A 31 31.28 -15.92 -8.15
C VAL A 31 30.77 -14.49 -8.10
N THR A 32 31.34 -13.63 -8.95
CA THR A 32 30.88 -12.27 -9.15
C THR A 32 29.52 -12.32 -9.86
N SER A 33 28.43 -12.38 -9.09
CA SER A 33 27.08 -12.29 -9.61
C SER A 33 26.85 -10.90 -10.22
N ILE A 34 27.05 -10.80 -11.53
CA ILE A 34 26.70 -9.60 -12.30
C ILE A 34 25.18 -9.50 -12.31
N PHE A 35 24.64 -8.62 -11.46
CA PHE A 35 23.26 -8.14 -11.60
C PHE A 35 23.18 -7.33 -12.90
N ILE A 36 22.80 -7.99 -13.99
CA ILE A 36 22.34 -7.32 -15.19
C ILE A 36 20.98 -6.72 -14.85
N MET A 37 20.98 -5.46 -14.37
CA MET A 37 19.78 -4.65 -14.40
C MET A 37 19.40 -4.45 -15.86
N ALA A 38 18.44 -5.23 -16.34
CA ALA A 38 17.79 -4.98 -17.61
C ALA A 38 17.13 -3.60 -17.51
N SER A 39 17.73 -2.61 -18.15
CA SER A 39 17.18 -1.27 -18.28
C SER A 39 15.99 -1.34 -19.23
N TRP A 40 14.82 -1.69 -18.69
CA TRP A 40 13.55 -1.51 -19.37
C TRP A 40 13.40 -0.02 -19.67
N THR A 41 13.47 0.34 -20.95
CA THR A 41 13.11 1.68 -21.42
C THR A 41 11.60 1.83 -21.27
N ILE A 42 11.17 2.31 -20.11
CA ILE A 42 9.77 2.68 -19.86
C ILE A 42 9.49 3.87 -20.77
N GLY A 43 8.71 3.64 -21.83
CA GLY A 43 8.21 4.71 -22.69
C GLY A 43 7.31 5.66 -21.93
N ASP A 44 7.08 6.86 -22.48
CA ASP A 44 6.33 7.91 -21.82
C ASP A 44 4.99 7.39 -21.31
N ALA A 45 4.81 7.52 -20.00
CA ALA A 45 3.82 6.81 -19.21
C ALA A 45 3.14 7.78 -18.25
N PHE A 46 1.92 7.43 -17.92
CA PHE A 46 0.85 8.39 -17.67
C PHE A 46 0.08 7.98 -16.36
N ALA A 47 -1.24 8.09 -16.11
CA ALA A 47 -1.85 7.55 -14.86
C ALA A 47 -3.35 7.12 -14.98
N THR A 48 -4.21 7.44 -14.00
CA THR A 48 -5.70 7.28 -14.00
C THR A 48 -6.41 8.63 -14.10
N GLU A 49 -7.70 8.72 -14.45
CA GLU A 49 -8.42 10.02 -14.50
C GLU A 49 -8.20 10.86 -13.22
N GLY A 50 -7.75 12.11 -13.37
CA GLY A 50 -7.37 13.00 -12.25
C GLY A 50 -6.01 12.73 -11.58
N GLY A 51 -5.22 11.76 -12.05
CA GLY A 51 -3.83 11.53 -11.65
C GLY A 51 -3.59 10.81 -10.31
N LEU A 52 -4.49 10.94 -9.33
CA LEU A 52 -4.38 10.23 -8.05
C LEU A 52 -4.94 8.80 -8.11
N GLY A 53 -6.12 8.64 -8.71
CA GLY A 53 -6.92 7.41 -8.59
C GLY A 53 -7.40 7.18 -7.15
N ARG A 54 -7.82 5.94 -6.84
CA ARG A 54 -8.24 5.55 -5.47
C ARG A 54 -7.10 5.15 -4.52
N PRO A 55 -6.07 4.39 -4.94
CA PRO A 55 -5.01 4.00 -4.02
C PRO A 55 -3.96 5.09 -3.82
N VAL A 56 -3.44 5.14 -2.60
CA VAL A 56 -2.29 5.96 -2.19
C VAL A 56 -1.25 5.02 -1.58
N ALA A 57 -0.04 5.01 -2.16
CA ALA A 57 1.04 4.15 -1.71
C ALA A 57 1.39 4.36 -0.23
N GLY A 58 1.44 3.27 0.53
CA GLY A 58 1.77 3.23 1.95
C GLY A 58 0.62 3.57 2.90
N MET A 59 -0.61 3.72 2.41
CA MET A 59 -1.77 4.08 3.24
C MET A 59 -2.71 2.90 3.55
N SER A 60 -2.59 1.76 2.87
CA SER A 60 -3.48 0.60 3.05
C SER A 60 -3.00 -0.44 4.06
N VAL A 61 -1.70 -0.44 4.40
CA VAL A 61 -1.12 -1.38 5.38
C VAL A 61 -1.29 -0.88 6.82
N PHE A 62 -1.62 -1.78 7.74
CA PHE A 62 -1.73 -1.51 9.16
C PHE A 62 -1.02 -2.57 10.02
N SER A 63 -0.81 -2.24 11.29
CA SER A 63 -0.50 -3.21 12.35
C SER A 63 -1.54 -4.33 12.36
N GLY A 64 -1.11 -5.59 12.33
CA GLY A 64 -2.01 -6.74 12.39
C GLY A 64 -2.97 -6.93 11.20
N VAL A 65 -2.71 -6.32 10.03
CA VAL A 65 -3.66 -6.29 8.89
C VAL A 65 -4.04 -7.67 8.31
N GLY A 66 -3.21 -8.70 8.50
CA GLY A 66 -3.53 -10.09 8.13
C GLY A 66 -4.28 -10.87 9.22
N ILE A 67 -4.66 -10.23 10.33
CA ILE A 67 -5.32 -10.85 11.49
C ILE A 67 -6.81 -10.49 11.47
N VAL A 68 -7.67 -11.48 11.24
CA VAL A 68 -9.07 -11.43 11.67
C VAL A 68 -9.15 -12.00 13.08
N ALA A 69 -9.99 -11.47 13.97
CA ALA A 69 -10.09 -12.04 15.31
C ALA A 69 -10.88 -13.37 15.27
N PRO A 70 -10.49 -14.40 16.03
CA PRO A 70 -11.33 -15.60 16.19
C PRO A 70 -12.62 -15.37 16.99
N GLU A 71 -12.61 -14.33 17.84
CA GLU A 71 -13.77 -13.94 18.65
C GLU A 71 -14.55 -12.79 17.99
N PRO A 72 -15.91 -12.77 18.07
CA PRO A 72 -16.73 -11.74 17.43
C PRO A 72 -16.58 -10.32 18.01
N ILE A 73 -15.58 -9.58 17.54
CA ILE A 73 -15.33 -8.16 17.89
C ILE A 73 -16.03 -7.17 16.94
N THR A 74 -16.31 -5.97 17.44
CA THR A 74 -16.63 -4.80 16.61
C THR A 74 -15.52 -3.77 16.74
N ALA A 75 -14.88 -3.40 15.62
CA ALA A 75 -13.90 -2.33 15.57
C ALA A 75 -14.48 -1.09 14.88
N VAL A 76 -14.21 0.09 15.45
CA VAL A 76 -14.49 1.39 14.84
C VAL A 76 -13.15 2.11 14.64
N SER A 77 -12.89 2.62 13.44
CA SER A 77 -11.71 3.45 13.17
C SER A 77 -12.07 4.84 12.64
N ILE A 78 -11.22 5.80 12.96
CA ILE A 78 -11.14 7.11 12.30
C ILE A 78 -9.73 7.23 11.74
N GLU A 79 -9.63 7.63 10.48
CA GLU A 79 -8.36 7.76 9.76
C GLU A 79 -8.34 9.12 9.05
N GLN A 80 -7.28 9.90 9.27
CA GLN A 80 -7.06 11.17 8.59
C GLN A 80 -5.86 11.01 7.67
N ILE A 81 -6.08 11.12 6.37
CA ILE A 81 -5.02 11.20 5.35
C ILE A 81 -4.92 12.66 4.90
N TYR A 82 -3.71 13.16 4.71
CA TYR A 82 -3.42 14.41 4.02
C TYR A 82 -2.28 14.19 3.03
N ILE A 83 -2.45 14.67 1.81
CA ILE A 83 -1.46 14.59 0.73
C ILE A 83 -1.39 15.97 0.11
N ASN A 84 -0.20 16.57 0.07
CA ASN A 84 0.05 17.75 -0.76
C ASN A 84 1.07 17.38 -1.83
N GLY A 85 0.64 17.30 -3.09
CA GLY A 85 1.48 16.83 -4.18
C GLY A 85 0.97 17.26 -5.54
N SER A 86 1.77 16.96 -6.56
CA SER A 86 1.54 17.44 -7.93
C SER A 86 2.02 16.48 -9.01
N ILE A 87 1.61 16.76 -10.25
CA ILE A 87 2.15 16.21 -11.49
C ILE A 87 2.73 17.39 -12.27
N GLY A 88 4.03 17.36 -12.54
CA GLY A 88 4.74 18.50 -13.12
C GLY A 88 4.28 18.90 -14.52
N GLY A 89 4.23 20.21 -14.79
CA GLY A 89 3.58 20.78 -15.98
C GLY A 89 4.22 20.54 -17.35
N SER A 90 5.24 19.67 -17.45
CA SER A 90 5.69 19.10 -18.72
C SER A 90 4.89 17.84 -19.12
N ARG A 91 3.90 17.44 -18.33
CA ARG A 91 3.11 16.21 -18.52
C ARG A 91 1.63 16.57 -18.61
N GLU A 92 0.98 16.05 -19.65
CA GLU A 92 -0.46 16.15 -19.80
C GLU A 92 -1.19 15.18 -18.84
N VAL A 93 -2.32 15.63 -18.28
CA VAL A 93 -3.17 14.90 -17.32
C VAL A 93 -4.63 14.99 -17.78
N PRO A 94 -5.37 13.87 -17.90
CA PRO A 94 -6.78 13.85 -18.20
C PRO A 94 -7.56 14.12 -16.93
N ILE A 95 -8.43 15.12 -16.96
CA ILE A 95 -9.27 15.52 -15.85
C ILE A 95 -10.62 15.96 -16.39
N ALA A 96 -11.69 15.33 -15.90
CA ALA A 96 -13.07 15.60 -16.32
C ALA A 96 -13.23 15.65 -17.87
N GLY A 97 -12.72 14.61 -18.55
CA GLY A 97 -12.74 14.50 -20.02
C GLY A 97 -11.86 15.50 -20.81
N LYS A 98 -11.10 16.37 -20.13
CA LYS A 98 -10.21 17.39 -20.73
C LYS A 98 -8.74 17.07 -20.42
N THR A 99 -7.81 17.80 -21.02
CA THR A 99 -6.36 17.68 -20.78
C THR A 99 -5.80 18.93 -20.12
N SER A 100 -4.94 18.78 -19.11
CA SER A 100 -4.19 19.86 -18.45
C SER A 100 -2.68 19.60 -18.45
N LEU A 101 -1.87 20.65 -18.56
CA LEU A 101 -0.41 20.60 -18.48
C LEU A 101 0.06 20.60 -17.01
N GLY A 102 -0.18 19.48 -16.34
CA GLY A 102 0.13 19.26 -14.93
C GLY A 102 -0.94 19.78 -13.97
N ILE A 103 -0.90 19.26 -12.74
CA ILE A 103 -1.84 19.57 -11.66
C ILE A 103 -1.10 19.74 -10.34
N ASP A 104 -1.50 20.71 -9.52
CA ASP A 104 -1.24 20.76 -8.09
C ASP A 104 -2.54 20.39 -7.36
N ALA A 105 -2.50 19.37 -6.51
CA ALA A 105 -3.72 18.76 -5.97
C ALA A 105 -3.56 18.33 -4.49
N PRO A 106 -3.60 19.29 -3.53
CA PRO A 106 -3.74 18.96 -2.12
C PRO A 106 -5.10 18.30 -1.83
N VAL A 107 -5.06 17.17 -1.14
CA VAL A 107 -6.25 16.39 -0.75
C VAL A 107 -6.16 15.93 0.70
N ALA A 108 -7.30 15.95 1.38
CA ALA A 108 -7.49 15.42 2.72
C ALA A 108 -8.67 14.45 2.73
N PHE A 109 -8.49 13.27 3.33
CA PHE A 109 -9.57 12.32 3.57
C PHE A 109 -9.76 12.10 5.06
N THR A 110 -11.00 12.17 5.53
CA THR A 110 -11.42 11.66 6.84
C THR A 110 -12.23 10.39 6.60
N LEU A 111 -11.69 9.23 6.96
CA LEU A 111 -12.35 7.94 6.84
C LEU A 111 -12.99 7.57 8.18
N ALA A 112 -14.28 7.23 8.18
CA ALA A 112 -14.93 6.62 9.33
C ALA A 112 -15.32 5.18 8.99
N SER A 113 -14.71 4.21 9.66
CA SER A 113 -14.89 2.79 9.37
C SER A 113 -15.53 2.02 10.52
N LEU A 114 -16.38 1.05 10.16
CA LEU A 114 -16.93 0.03 11.06
C LEU A 114 -16.56 -1.34 10.49
N LEU A 115 -15.95 -2.19 11.31
CA LEU A 115 -15.64 -3.58 10.99
C LEU A 115 -16.26 -4.49 12.05
N ARG A 116 -16.96 -5.54 11.61
CA ARG A 116 -17.57 -6.55 12.47
C ARG A 116 -17.01 -7.91 12.13
N VAL A 117 -16.29 -8.52 13.08
CA VAL A 117 -16.01 -9.95 13.08
C VAL A 117 -17.27 -10.67 13.55
N TRP A 118 -17.69 -11.69 12.80
CA TRP A 118 -18.92 -12.44 13.08
C TRP A 118 -18.68 -13.91 13.45
N GLY A 119 -17.41 -14.34 13.50
CA GLY A 119 -16.97 -15.66 13.95
C GLY A 119 -16.33 -16.48 12.83
N GLY A 120 -15.99 -17.74 13.14
CA GLY A 120 -15.25 -18.62 12.23
C GLY A 120 -15.96 -19.91 11.83
N ALA A 121 -15.53 -20.47 10.70
CA ALA A 121 -15.94 -21.78 10.21
C ALA A 121 -14.78 -22.45 9.44
N GLY A 122 -14.54 -23.74 9.67
CA GLY A 122 -13.53 -24.51 8.93
C GLY A 122 -12.07 -24.05 9.13
N GLY A 123 -11.76 -23.40 10.25
CA GLY A 123 -10.44 -22.82 10.53
C GLY A 123 -10.21 -21.43 9.94
N TRP A 124 -11.23 -20.85 9.30
CA TRP A 124 -11.25 -19.47 8.84
C TRP A 124 -12.11 -18.61 9.76
N ASP A 125 -11.66 -17.39 10.02
CA ASP A 125 -12.38 -16.39 10.81
C ASP A 125 -12.84 -15.25 9.91
N PHE A 126 -14.09 -14.80 10.07
CA PHE A 126 -14.72 -13.92 9.09
C PHE A 126 -15.17 -12.58 9.66
N ALA A 127 -15.02 -11.55 8.83
CA ALA A 127 -15.45 -10.19 9.11
C ALA A 127 -16.13 -9.54 7.90
N SER A 128 -16.82 -8.44 8.16
CA SER A 128 -17.36 -7.53 7.16
C SER A 128 -17.06 -6.08 7.57
N GLY A 129 -16.87 -5.19 6.62
CA GLY A 129 -16.50 -3.79 6.87
C GLY A 129 -17.22 -2.79 5.98
N ILE A 130 -17.34 -1.55 6.46
CA ILE A 130 -17.83 -0.39 5.71
C ILE A 130 -17.04 0.84 6.15
N THR A 131 -16.69 1.70 5.20
CA THR A 131 -15.97 2.95 5.42
C THR A 131 -16.69 4.06 4.66
N VAL A 132 -17.04 5.12 5.38
CA VAL A 132 -17.62 6.35 4.84
C VAL A 132 -16.51 7.40 4.79
N PRO A 133 -15.99 7.76 3.59
CA PRO A 133 -14.98 8.80 3.47
C PRO A 133 -15.65 10.17 3.29
N TYR A 134 -15.10 11.17 3.96
CA TYR A 134 -15.28 12.57 3.60
C TYR A 134 -13.99 13.09 2.98
N VAL A 135 -14.07 13.76 1.83
CA VAL A 135 -12.92 14.34 1.13
C VAL A 135 -13.00 15.86 1.12
N TRP A 136 -11.85 16.50 1.31
CA TRP A 136 -11.59 17.87 0.89
C TRP A 136 -10.46 17.82 -0.14
N THR A 137 -10.62 18.48 -1.28
CA THR A 137 -9.56 18.58 -2.30
C THR A 137 -9.64 19.91 -3.03
N GLU A 138 -8.50 20.49 -3.33
CA GLU A 138 -8.35 21.61 -4.25
C GLU A 138 -7.47 21.15 -5.41
N VAL A 139 -7.84 21.47 -6.64
CA VAL A 139 -7.10 21.09 -7.85
C VAL A 139 -6.82 22.32 -8.67
N THR A 140 -5.54 22.70 -8.78
CA THR A 140 -5.07 23.73 -9.70
C THR A 140 -4.50 23.07 -10.95
N ALA A 141 -5.15 23.31 -12.09
CA ALA A 141 -4.77 22.84 -13.41
C ALA A 141 -4.03 23.95 -14.17
N SER A 142 -2.91 23.61 -14.80
CA SER A 142 -2.14 24.53 -15.65
C SER A 142 -2.48 24.34 -17.13
N LEU A 143 -2.53 25.45 -17.88
CA LEU A 143 -2.89 25.51 -19.30
C LEU A 143 -1.95 26.47 -20.04
N ALA A 144 -1.48 26.06 -21.22
CA ALA A 144 -0.74 26.96 -22.12
C ALA A 144 -1.70 27.47 -23.20
N VAL A 145 -1.98 28.77 -23.22
CA VAL A 145 -2.87 29.41 -24.21
C VAL A 145 -2.09 30.46 -24.97
N GLY A 146 -1.79 30.19 -26.24
CA GLY A 146 -1.14 31.15 -27.14
C GLY A 146 0.26 31.61 -26.72
N GLY A 147 0.99 30.79 -25.95
CA GLY A 147 2.31 31.14 -25.41
C GLY A 147 2.29 31.87 -24.07
N ALA A 148 1.11 32.21 -23.54
CA ALA A 148 0.94 32.62 -22.15
C ALA A 148 0.54 31.42 -21.27
N GLY A 149 1.12 31.32 -20.08
CA GLY A 149 0.66 30.39 -19.06
C GLY A 149 -0.57 30.93 -18.34
N ALA A 150 -1.61 30.10 -18.24
CA ALA A 150 -2.79 30.35 -17.44
C ALA A 150 -2.99 29.17 -16.46
N SER A 151 -3.60 29.44 -15.31
CA SER A 151 -4.03 28.39 -14.39
C SER A 151 -5.49 28.60 -14.00
N THR A 152 -6.13 27.50 -13.59
CA THR A 152 -7.51 27.49 -13.10
C THR A 152 -7.56 26.55 -11.90
N SER A 153 -8.24 26.96 -10.83
CA SER A 153 -8.38 26.18 -9.59
C SER A 153 -9.86 25.93 -9.32
N ASP A 154 -10.15 24.75 -8.78
CA ASP A 154 -11.46 24.32 -8.32
C ASP A 154 -11.31 23.52 -7.01
N ARG A 155 -12.37 23.43 -6.21
CA ARG A 155 -12.31 22.83 -4.89
C ARG A 155 -13.60 22.14 -4.50
N ALA A 156 -13.48 20.90 -4.05
CA ALA A 156 -14.59 20.09 -3.57
C ALA A 156 -14.42 19.71 -2.10
N SER A 157 -15.54 19.62 -1.37
CA SER A 157 -15.58 19.22 0.04
C SER A 157 -16.90 18.49 0.32
N ASN A 158 -16.89 17.16 0.28
CA ASN A 158 -18.11 16.34 0.39
C ASN A 158 -17.80 14.90 0.78
N LEU A 159 -18.83 14.07 0.94
CA LEU A 159 -18.68 12.62 0.96
C LEU A 159 -18.06 12.12 -0.34
N PHE A 160 -17.13 11.18 -0.22
CA PHE A 160 -16.53 10.45 -1.33
C PHE A 160 -17.39 9.21 -1.69
N ASP A 161 -16.90 8.43 -2.64
CA ASP A 161 -17.40 7.08 -2.92
C ASP A 161 -17.36 6.17 -1.68
N LEU A 162 -18.46 5.48 -1.40
CA LEU A 162 -18.56 4.55 -0.28
C LEU A 162 -17.66 3.34 -0.50
N TYR A 163 -16.85 2.99 0.50
CA TYR A 163 -16.04 1.77 0.48
C TYR A 163 -16.66 0.70 1.39
N PHE A 164 -16.73 -0.54 0.93
CA PHE A 164 -17.24 -1.64 1.75
C PHE A 164 -16.65 -2.99 1.37
N THR A 165 -16.65 -3.89 2.34
CA THR A 165 -16.06 -5.22 2.27
C THR A 165 -17.06 -6.23 2.82
N PRO A 166 -17.89 -6.87 1.98
CA PRO A 166 -18.89 -7.84 2.41
C PRO A 166 -18.27 -9.03 3.16
N ILE A 167 -17.08 -9.46 2.75
CA ILE A 167 -16.36 -10.56 3.38
C ILE A 167 -14.85 -10.33 3.41
N ILE A 168 -14.29 -10.54 4.59
CA ILE A 168 -12.87 -10.76 4.89
C ILE A 168 -12.81 -12.17 5.48
N ALA A 169 -11.89 -13.00 5.01
CA ALA A 169 -11.64 -14.34 5.52
C ALA A 169 -10.18 -14.43 5.99
N GLY A 170 -9.97 -14.54 7.30
CA GLY A 170 -8.68 -14.72 7.95
C GLY A 170 -8.37 -16.19 8.21
N TYR A 171 -7.09 -16.57 8.16
CA TYR A 171 -6.59 -17.88 8.53
C TYR A 171 -5.30 -17.75 9.34
N HIS A 172 -5.22 -18.51 10.43
CA HIS A 172 -4.11 -18.46 11.38
C HIS A 172 -3.23 -19.72 11.21
N PHE A 173 -2.10 -19.59 10.52
CA PHE A 173 -1.14 -20.69 10.36
C PHE A 173 -0.47 -21.07 11.69
N SER A 174 -0.33 -20.10 12.59
CA SER A 174 0.19 -20.26 13.94
C SER A 174 -0.26 -19.08 14.80
N ASN A 175 0.21 -19.01 16.06
CA ASN A 175 0.04 -17.83 16.92
C ASN A 175 0.84 -16.59 16.47
N THR A 176 1.57 -16.66 15.35
CA THR A 176 2.44 -15.59 14.85
C THR A 176 2.39 -15.36 13.34
N SER A 177 1.66 -16.16 12.57
CA SER A 177 1.59 -16.07 11.11
C SER A 177 0.14 -16.16 10.68
N HIS A 178 -0.33 -15.11 10.01
CA HIS A 178 -1.74 -14.87 9.73
C HIS A 178 -1.90 -14.31 8.32
N ILE A 179 -2.91 -14.78 7.60
CA ILE A 179 -3.31 -14.27 6.29
C ILE A 179 -4.78 -13.88 6.34
N ALA A 180 -5.16 -12.81 5.65
CA ALA A 180 -6.53 -12.47 5.37
C ALA A 180 -6.71 -12.25 3.87
N VAL A 181 -7.83 -12.69 3.32
CA VAL A 181 -8.27 -12.37 1.95
C VAL A 181 -9.58 -11.61 2.00
N SER A 182 -9.73 -10.60 1.17
CA SER A 182 -10.93 -9.77 1.13
C SER A 182 -11.31 -9.42 -0.30
N PHE A 183 -12.62 -9.20 -0.52
CA PHE A 183 -13.12 -8.63 -1.75
C PHE A 183 -13.89 -7.36 -1.41
N ASN A 184 -13.31 -6.23 -1.82
CA ASN A 184 -13.71 -4.89 -1.40
C ASN A 184 -14.23 -4.11 -2.60
N PHE A 185 -15.07 -3.11 -2.33
CA PHE A 185 -15.82 -2.39 -3.35
C PHE A 185 -15.78 -0.89 -3.07
N TRP A 186 -15.61 -0.09 -4.12
CA TRP A 186 -15.98 1.32 -4.12
C TRP A 186 -17.26 1.50 -4.93
N ALA A 187 -18.29 2.06 -4.30
CA ALA A 187 -19.54 2.43 -4.95
C ALA A 187 -19.52 3.93 -5.32
N PRO A 188 -19.94 4.32 -6.54
CA PRO A 188 -19.97 5.72 -6.99
C PRO A 188 -21.14 6.48 -6.33
N THR A 189 -21.03 6.75 -5.03
CA THR A 189 -22.02 7.46 -4.22
C THR A 189 -21.66 8.92 -3.95
N GLY A 190 -20.41 9.31 -4.19
CA GLY A 190 -19.99 10.69 -4.09
C GLY A 190 -20.55 11.54 -5.24
N HIS A 191 -20.54 12.86 -5.08
CA HIS A 191 -20.91 13.76 -6.18
C HIS A 191 -19.83 13.77 -7.27
N TYR A 192 -20.24 13.80 -8.54
CA TYR A 192 -19.35 13.96 -9.70
C TYR A 192 -19.92 15.02 -10.65
N ASP A 193 -19.06 15.91 -11.14
CA ASP A 193 -19.39 16.83 -12.23
C ASP A 193 -18.31 16.74 -13.33
N PRO A 194 -18.65 16.32 -14.57
CA PRO A 194 -17.71 16.26 -15.69
C PRO A 194 -17.24 17.64 -16.19
N ASN A 195 -17.69 18.74 -15.57
CA ASN A 195 -17.25 20.10 -15.89
C ASN A 195 -16.31 20.69 -14.83
N ALA A 196 -16.31 20.14 -13.61
CA ALA A 196 -15.48 20.54 -12.48
C ALA A 196 -14.04 20.00 -12.62
N LEU A 197 -13.05 20.70 -12.08
CA LEU A 197 -11.68 20.15 -11.96
C LEU A 197 -11.57 19.30 -10.68
N ALA A 198 -12.36 19.62 -9.65
CA ALA A 198 -12.39 18.89 -8.39
C ALA A 198 -13.74 18.17 -8.22
N SER A 199 -13.73 16.83 -8.25
CA SER A 199 -14.92 16.00 -7.97
C SER A 199 -14.68 15.05 -6.79
N PRO A 200 -15.61 14.96 -5.81
CA PRO A 200 -15.59 13.97 -4.72
C PRO A 200 -15.79 12.51 -5.14
N SER A 201 -15.92 12.18 -6.42
CA SER A 201 -16.14 10.82 -6.90
C SER A 201 -15.31 10.59 -8.15
N LEU A 202 -15.08 9.33 -8.51
CA LEU A 202 -14.58 8.97 -9.85
C LEU A 202 -15.69 8.44 -10.77
N ASN A 203 -16.96 8.49 -10.33
CA ASN A 203 -18.16 8.09 -11.07
C ASN A 203 -18.06 6.69 -11.73
N ASN A 204 -17.43 5.76 -11.03
CA ASN A 204 -17.34 4.37 -11.45
C ASN A 204 -17.29 3.43 -10.24
N TRP A 205 -17.75 2.20 -10.43
CA TRP A 205 -17.52 1.12 -9.48
C TRP A 205 -16.08 0.64 -9.55
N THR A 206 -15.53 0.21 -8.41
CA THR A 206 -14.23 -0.48 -8.38
C THR A 206 -14.31 -1.75 -7.57
N PHE A 207 -13.77 -2.83 -8.12
CA PHE A 207 -13.67 -4.14 -7.50
C PHE A 207 -12.22 -4.39 -7.08
N VAL A 208 -12.01 -4.70 -5.80
CA VAL A 208 -10.69 -4.74 -5.17
C VAL A 208 -10.49 -6.07 -4.43
N PRO A 209 -10.06 -7.14 -5.13
CA PRO A 209 -9.59 -8.34 -4.45
C PRO A 209 -8.21 -8.06 -3.84
N GLN A 210 -8.06 -8.44 -2.57
CA GLN A 210 -6.90 -8.11 -1.75
C GLN A 210 -6.49 -9.31 -0.88
N VAL A 211 -5.19 -9.42 -0.64
CA VAL A 211 -4.58 -10.34 0.32
C VAL A 211 -3.71 -9.53 1.30
N ALA A 212 -3.85 -9.84 2.57
CA ALA A 212 -3.11 -9.25 3.67
C ALA A 212 -2.38 -10.34 4.45
N TYR A 213 -1.17 -10.06 4.92
CA TYR A 213 -0.35 -11.01 5.69
C TYR A 213 0.30 -10.31 6.87
N THR A 214 0.29 -10.95 8.03
CA THR A 214 0.99 -10.50 9.24
C THR A 214 1.90 -11.60 9.76
N GLN A 215 3.16 -11.26 10.00
CA GLN A 215 4.14 -12.06 10.74
C GLN A 215 4.56 -11.34 12.00
N LEU A 216 4.26 -11.93 13.16
CA LEU A 216 4.82 -11.56 14.45
C LEU A 216 6.13 -12.31 14.68
N VAL A 217 7.14 -11.66 15.25
CA VAL A 217 8.43 -12.28 15.58
C VAL A 217 8.81 -11.93 17.04
N PRO A 218 8.16 -12.56 18.03
CA PRO A 218 8.29 -12.19 19.44
C PRO A 218 9.72 -12.21 19.98
N LYS A 219 10.57 -13.11 19.48
CA LYS A 219 11.99 -13.21 19.86
C LYS A 219 12.78 -11.90 19.68
N TYR A 220 12.35 -11.05 18.76
CA TYR A 220 13.01 -9.78 18.43
C TYR A 220 12.07 -8.57 18.59
N ASP A 221 10.87 -8.76 19.15
CA ASP A 221 9.77 -7.79 19.17
C ASP A 221 9.51 -7.15 17.79
N LEU A 222 9.67 -7.91 16.71
CA LEU A 222 9.42 -7.42 15.35
C LEU A 222 8.05 -7.86 14.84
N GLU A 223 7.47 -7.05 13.98
CA GLU A 223 6.24 -7.34 13.27
C GLU A 223 6.37 -6.89 11.81
N PHE A 224 5.89 -7.72 10.89
CA PHE A 224 5.86 -7.44 9.47
C PHE A 224 4.44 -7.60 8.96
N ASN A 225 3.96 -6.59 8.24
CA ASN A 225 2.64 -6.57 7.62
C ASN A 225 2.80 -6.30 6.12
N VAL A 226 1.98 -6.97 5.32
CA VAL A 226 1.94 -6.84 3.85
C VAL A 226 0.49 -6.78 3.43
N VAL A 227 0.15 -5.88 2.50
CA VAL A 227 -1.13 -5.84 1.81
C VAL A 227 -0.85 -5.76 0.31
N ALA A 228 -1.38 -6.70 -0.46
CA ALA A 228 -1.34 -6.70 -1.91
C ALA A 228 -2.76 -6.74 -2.47
N GLY A 229 -3.04 -5.95 -3.50
CA GLY A 229 -4.37 -5.83 -4.07
C GLY A 229 -4.36 -5.55 -5.56
N LEU A 230 -5.48 -5.86 -6.22
CA LEU A 230 -5.77 -5.46 -7.59
C LEU A 230 -6.95 -4.50 -7.55
N GLN A 231 -7.09 -3.60 -8.53
CA GLN A 231 -8.27 -2.76 -8.68
C GLN A 231 -8.77 -2.81 -10.12
N PHE A 232 -10.04 -3.18 -10.30
CA PHE A 232 -10.71 -3.23 -11.59
C PHE A 232 -11.84 -2.20 -11.60
N TYR A 233 -11.85 -1.33 -12.60
CA TYR A 233 -12.77 -0.20 -12.70
C TYR A 233 -13.88 -0.49 -13.72
N THR A 234 -15.09 0.01 -13.48
CA THR A 234 -16.03 0.22 -14.58
C THR A 234 -15.69 1.52 -15.31
N THR A 235 -16.22 1.71 -16.52
CA THR A 235 -16.11 2.98 -17.25
C THR A 235 -16.85 4.10 -16.51
N ASN A 236 -16.25 5.28 -16.42
CA ASN A 236 -16.94 6.51 -16.04
C ASN A 236 -17.80 6.95 -17.23
N THR A 237 -19.12 6.76 -17.12
CA THR A 237 -20.08 7.01 -18.21
C THR A 237 -20.30 8.49 -18.53
N ALA A 238 -19.81 9.41 -17.69
CA ALA A 238 -19.93 10.85 -17.93
C ALA A 238 -18.80 11.41 -18.80
N THR A 239 -17.64 10.72 -18.87
CA THR A 239 -16.46 11.13 -19.66
C THR A 239 -16.02 10.07 -20.68
N ASP A 240 -16.71 8.92 -20.72
CA ASP A 240 -16.36 7.71 -21.48
C ASP A 240 -14.92 7.24 -21.19
N TYR A 241 -14.51 7.34 -19.92
CA TYR A 241 -13.14 7.06 -19.48
C TYR A 241 -13.06 5.72 -18.74
N HIS A 242 -12.18 4.83 -19.19
CA HIS A 242 -11.98 3.51 -18.58
C HIS A 242 -10.55 3.34 -18.07
N ASN A 243 -10.41 3.24 -16.75
CA ASN A 243 -9.12 3.07 -16.09
C ASN A 243 -8.64 1.60 -16.21
N ALA A 244 -7.41 1.41 -16.68
CA ALA A 244 -6.75 0.12 -16.69
C ALA A 244 -6.54 -0.43 -15.26
N PRO A 245 -6.47 -1.77 -15.09
CA PRO A 245 -6.33 -2.35 -13.76
C PRO A 245 -5.05 -1.89 -13.04
N LEU A 246 -5.19 -1.56 -11.76
CA LEU A 246 -4.06 -1.26 -10.87
C LEU A 246 -3.68 -2.48 -10.04
N PHE A 247 -2.40 -2.58 -9.71
CA PHE A 247 -1.87 -3.36 -8.60
C PHE A 247 -1.38 -2.41 -7.50
N THR A 248 -1.58 -2.80 -6.25
CA THR A 248 -1.10 -2.09 -5.07
C THR A 248 -0.33 -3.06 -4.18
N LEU A 249 0.82 -2.64 -3.67
CA LEU A 249 1.57 -3.37 -2.65
C LEU A 249 2.06 -2.40 -1.59
N ASP A 250 1.56 -2.55 -0.38
CA ASP A 250 2.03 -1.82 0.80
C ASP A 250 2.63 -2.80 1.82
N ILE A 251 3.75 -2.42 2.41
CA ILE A 251 4.46 -3.18 3.44
C ILE A 251 4.80 -2.31 4.64
N MET A 252 4.75 -2.89 5.83
CA MET A 252 5.11 -2.22 7.08
C MET A 252 5.99 -3.16 7.91
N ALA A 253 7.08 -2.63 8.48
CA ALA A 253 7.92 -3.34 9.43
C ALA A 253 8.04 -2.50 10.71
N LEU A 254 7.69 -3.09 11.86
CA LEU A 254 7.67 -2.45 13.17
C LEU A 254 8.61 -3.15 14.15
N LYS A 255 9.30 -2.35 14.97
CA LYS A 255 9.87 -2.77 16.26
C LYS A 255 8.88 -2.36 17.36
N ARG A 256 8.36 -3.35 18.08
CA ARG A 256 7.49 -3.18 19.25
C ARG A 256 8.33 -2.92 20.51
N LEU A 257 7.76 -2.13 21.42
CA LEU A 257 8.34 -1.74 22.70
C LEU A 257 7.37 -2.10 23.83
N VAL A 258 7.91 -2.39 25.01
CA VAL A 258 7.15 -2.92 26.17
C VAL A 258 6.06 -1.99 26.72
N ASN A 259 6.06 -0.72 26.32
CA ASN A 259 5.08 0.30 26.70
C ASN A 259 3.92 0.47 25.69
N GLY A 260 3.80 -0.42 24.71
CA GLY A 260 2.78 -0.35 23.65
C GLY A 260 3.18 0.52 22.45
N LEU A 261 4.28 1.27 22.54
CA LEU A 261 4.82 2.02 21.41
C LEU A 261 5.44 1.05 20.39
N GLY A 262 5.23 1.30 19.09
CA GLY A 262 5.97 0.66 18.01
C GLY A 262 6.53 1.70 17.07
N VAL A 263 7.76 1.49 16.59
CA VAL A 263 8.43 2.38 15.63
C VAL A 263 8.86 1.57 14.42
N GLY A 264 8.80 2.15 13.23
CA GLY A 264 9.10 1.39 12.03
C GLY A 264 9.05 2.17 10.73
N ILE A 265 8.93 1.42 9.64
CA ILE A 265 8.88 1.92 8.27
C ILE A 265 7.66 1.38 7.54
N VAL A 266 7.14 2.18 6.62
CA VAL A 266 6.15 1.80 5.63
C VAL A 266 6.72 2.09 4.25
N ALA A 267 6.59 1.13 3.33
CA ALA A 267 6.82 1.34 1.91
C ALA A 267 5.58 0.93 1.13
N GLY A 268 5.33 1.58 -0.01
CA GLY A 268 4.17 1.29 -0.84
C GLY A 268 4.45 1.54 -2.31
N THR A 269 3.68 0.90 -3.17
CA THR A 269 3.70 1.12 -4.62
C THR A 269 2.34 0.85 -5.24
N VAL A 270 1.95 1.71 -6.17
CA VAL A 270 0.86 1.50 -7.11
C VAL A 270 1.46 1.30 -8.50
N GLN A 271 0.96 0.31 -9.24
CA GLN A 271 1.44 -0.08 -10.57
C GLN A 271 0.24 -0.31 -11.49
N GLN A 272 0.11 0.48 -12.56
CA GLN A 272 -0.94 0.30 -13.56
C GLN A 272 -0.49 -0.71 -14.62
N PHE A 273 -1.32 -1.71 -14.92
CA PHE A 273 -0.92 -2.83 -15.79
C PHE A 273 -0.97 -2.51 -17.28
N GLY A 274 -1.91 -1.68 -17.69
CA GLY A 274 -2.14 -1.31 -19.09
C GLY A 274 -2.40 0.18 -19.24
N ASN A 275 -2.78 0.58 -20.45
CA ASN A 275 -3.15 1.95 -20.75
C ASN A 275 -4.65 2.14 -20.54
N ASP A 276 -5.03 3.28 -19.98
CA ASP A 276 -6.42 3.75 -19.97
C ASP A 276 -6.95 3.93 -21.38
N SER A 277 -8.27 3.86 -21.52
CA SER A 277 -8.98 3.99 -22.78
C SER A 277 -10.15 4.97 -22.67
N GLY A 278 -10.59 5.49 -23.82
CA GLY A 278 -11.57 6.57 -23.90
C GLY A 278 -10.99 7.86 -24.50
N PRO A 279 -11.84 8.82 -24.91
CA PRO A 279 -11.45 9.94 -25.77
C PRO A 279 -10.36 10.86 -25.19
N ALA A 280 -10.25 10.96 -23.87
CA ALA A 280 -9.19 11.74 -23.20
C ALA A 280 -7.90 10.93 -23.04
N ALA A 281 -7.97 9.62 -22.76
CA ALA A 281 -6.80 8.77 -22.63
C ALA A 281 -6.09 8.56 -23.98
N GLU A 282 -6.84 8.41 -25.08
CA GLU A 282 -6.30 8.21 -26.43
C GLU A 282 -5.47 9.41 -26.92
N ARG A 283 -5.87 10.63 -26.56
CA ARG A 283 -5.10 11.87 -26.84
C ARG A 283 -3.73 11.87 -26.17
N LEU A 284 -3.59 11.12 -25.08
CA LEU A 284 -2.37 10.98 -24.29
C LEU A 284 -1.60 9.69 -24.62
N HIS A 285 -1.95 9.02 -25.72
CA HIS A 285 -1.44 7.71 -26.12
C HIS A 285 -1.64 6.60 -25.05
N GLY A 286 -2.62 6.79 -24.17
CA GLY A 286 -2.98 5.90 -23.08
C GLY A 286 -2.41 6.34 -21.73
N PHE A 287 -3.29 6.58 -20.75
CA PHE A 287 -2.88 7.03 -19.42
C PHE A 287 -2.44 5.78 -18.59
N ARG A 288 -1.18 5.68 -18.10
CA ARG A 288 -0.63 4.51 -17.34
C ARG A 288 0.46 4.83 -16.29
N GLY A 289 0.16 4.74 -15.00
CA GLY A 289 1.02 5.28 -13.94
C GLY A 289 1.66 4.28 -13.00
N HIS A 290 2.71 4.76 -12.30
CA HIS A 290 3.31 4.05 -11.19
C HIS A 290 3.95 5.00 -10.18
N ASP A 291 4.00 4.58 -8.92
CA ASP A 291 4.71 5.29 -7.84
C ASP A 291 5.46 4.32 -6.93
N ILE A 292 6.40 4.85 -6.15
CA ILE A 292 6.94 4.20 -4.95
C ILE A 292 7.01 5.26 -3.85
N ALA A 293 6.49 4.95 -2.67
CA ALA A 293 6.55 5.78 -1.48
C ALA A 293 7.22 5.02 -0.33
N LEU A 294 7.92 5.75 0.55
CA LEU A 294 8.66 5.18 1.68
C LEU A 294 8.76 6.21 2.80
N GLY A 295 8.46 5.83 4.04
CA GLY A 295 8.71 6.69 5.19
C GLY A 295 8.43 6.06 6.55
N PRO A 296 8.67 6.81 7.64
CA PRO A 296 8.52 6.31 9.01
C PRO A 296 7.06 6.17 9.44
N VAL A 297 6.83 5.24 10.36
CA VAL A 297 5.58 5.08 11.11
C VAL A 297 5.86 4.93 12.60
N ILE A 298 4.98 5.52 13.40
CA ILE A 298 4.85 5.28 14.84
C ILE A 298 3.46 4.69 15.08
N THR A 299 3.38 3.70 15.97
CA THR A 299 2.16 3.02 16.40
C THR A 299 2.07 3.05 17.92
N TYR A 300 0.88 3.02 18.48
CA TYR A 300 0.65 2.92 19.91
C TYR A 300 -0.56 2.02 20.20
N ASP A 301 -0.32 0.91 20.88
CA ASP A 301 -1.35 -0.07 21.26
C ASP A 301 -1.53 -0.10 22.78
N THR A 302 -2.77 -0.02 23.24
CA THR A 302 -3.13 0.00 24.67
C THR A 302 -4.53 -0.57 24.90
N LYS A 303 -5.03 -0.54 26.13
CA LYS A 303 -6.41 -0.93 26.47
C LYS A 303 -7.13 0.15 27.28
N ILE A 304 -8.21 0.71 26.74
CA ILE A 304 -9.08 1.62 27.49
C ILE A 304 -9.77 0.84 28.60
N ASN A 305 -9.67 1.36 29.83
CA ASN A 305 -10.18 0.74 31.07
C ASN A 305 -9.71 -0.72 31.26
N GLY A 306 -8.55 -1.09 30.70
CA GLY A 306 -8.00 -2.46 30.72
C GLY A 306 -8.77 -3.48 29.88
N LYS A 307 -9.87 -3.08 29.21
CA LYS A 307 -10.79 -3.97 28.48
C LYS A 307 -10.69 -3.81 26.97
N HIS A 308 -10.95 -2.61 26.46
CA HIS A 308 -11.16 -2.34 25.04
C HIS A 308 -9.83 -2.04 24.34
N PRO A 309 -9.37 -2.85 23.37
CA PRO A 309 -8.15 -2.58 22.62
C PRO A 309 -8.26 -1.25 21.87
N LEU A 310 -7.27 -0.39 22.06
CA LEU A 310 -7.08 0.85 21.30
C LEU A 310 -5.75 0.73 20.55
N SER A 311 -5.79 0.91 19.23
CA SER A 311 -4.60 1.07 18.39
C SER A 311 -4.62 2.45 17.76
N ALA A 312 -3.47 3.12 17.72
CA ALA A 312 -3.30 4.38 17.00
C ALA A 312 -2.03 4.34 16.16
N SER A 313 -1.99 5.07 15.05
CA SER A 313 -0.76 5.23 14.25
C SER A 313 -0.62 6.65 13.71
N LEU A 314 0.63 7.06 13.47
CA LEU A 314 1.00 8.24 12.71
C LEU A 314 2.14 7.88 11.77
N ARG A 315 1.98 8.15 10.48
CA ARG A 315 3.00 7.91 9.45
C ARG A 315 3.17 9.12 8.57
N TRP A 316 4.39 9.29 8.05
CA TRP A 316 4.73 10.21 6.97
C TRP A 316 5.37 9.37 5.88
N VAL A 317 4.81 9.38 4.67
CA VAL A 317 5.18 8.44 3.59
C VAL A 317 5.38 9.20 2.27
N PRO A 318 6.49 9.96 2.12
CA PRO A 318 6.76 10.71 0.90
C PRO A 318 6.97 9.78 -0.32
N THR A 319 6.54 10.27 -1.47
CA THR A 319 6.78 9.66 -2.78
C THR A 319 8.25 9.78 -3.17
N VAL A 320 8.94 8.64 -3.27
CA VAL A 320 10.34 8.53 -3.70
C VAL A 320 10.44 8.78 -5.21
N THR A 321 9.65 8.03 -5.97
CA THR A 321 9.51 8.17 -7.43
C THR A 321 8.05 8.07 -7.84
N SER A 322 7.68 8.79 -8.88
CA SER A 322 6.37 8.68 -9.52
C SER A 322 6.49 9.02 -11.00
N THR A 323 5.78 8.25 -11.80
CA THR A 323 5.50 8.54 -13.20
C THR A 323 4.00 8.80 -13.30
N ASN A 324 3.66 10.08 -13.53
CA ASN A 324 2.33 10.63 -13.75
C ASN A 324 1.25 10.36 -12.69
N ARG A 325 1.56 9.68 -11.59
CA ARG A 325 0.77 9.74 -10.36
C ARG A 325 1.20 10.94 -9.52
N ILE A 326 0.34 11.41 -8.62
CA ILE A 326 0.67 12.54 -7.73
C ILE A 326 1.96 12.25 -6.96
N LYS A 327 2.96 13.12 -7.10
CA LYS A 327 4.19 13.09 -6.30
C LYS A 327 4.04 14.04 -5.11
N SER A 328 4.16 13.51 -3.90
CA SER A 328 4.06 14.28 -2.66
C SER A 328 5.26 14.05 -1.74
N THR A 329 5.79 15.12 -1.16
CA THR A 329 6.71 15.05 -0.01
C THR A 329 6.00 15.21 1.33
N ALA A 330 4.69 15.50 1.31
CA ALA A 330 3.85 15.78 2.46
C ALA A 330 2.60 14.89 2.45
N SER A 331 2.83 13.58 2.37
CA SER A 331 1.82 12.53 2.57
C SER A 331 1.87 12.06 4.01
N VAL A 332 0.81 12.33 4.79
CA VAL A 332 0.70 12.00 6.22
C VAL A 332 -0.60 11.24 6.44
N MET A 333 -0.57 10.23 7.31
CA MET A 333 -1.77 9.54 7.77
C MET A 333 -1.72 9.33 9.29
N ALA A 334 -2.81 9.69 9.95
CA ALA A 334 -3.05 9.40 11.36
C ALA A 334 -4.27 8.47 11.48
N THR A 335 -4.21 7.47 12.37
CA THR A 335 -5.32 6.56 12.61
C THR A 335 -5.57 6.35 14.11
N ALA A 336 -6.82 6.08 14.46
CA ALA A 336 -7.22 5.54 15.75
C ALA A 336 -8.30 4.48 15.53
N MET A 337 -8.16 3.31 16.16
CA MET A 337 -9.10 2.20 16.10
C MET A 337 -9.40 1.69 17.51
N LEU A 338 -10.68 1.56 17.85
CA LEU A 338 -11.16 1.02 19.12
C LEU A 338 -12.00 -0.23 18.87
N ALA A 339 -11.70 -1.32 19.59
CA ALA A 339 -12.42 -2.58 19.50
C ALA A 339 -13.28 -2.89 20.75
N PHE A 340 -14.44 -3.50 20.51
CA PHE A 340 -15.48 -3.85 21.48
C PHE A 340 -15.85 -5.33 21.39
#